data_AF-A0A1Q3EHD1-F1
#
_entry.id   AF-A0A1Q3EHD1-F1
#
_cell.length_a   1.000
_cell.length_b   1.000
_cell.length_c   1.000
_cell.angle_alpha   90.00
_cell.angle_beta   90.00
_cell.angle_gamma   90.00
#
_symmetry.space_group_name_H-M   'P 1'
#
loop_
_entity.id
_entity.type
_entity.pdbx_description
1 polymer ?
#
loop_
_entity_poly.entity_id
_entity_poly.type
_entity_poly.pdbx_seq_one_letter_code
_entity_poly.pdbx_strand_id
1 'polypeptide(L)'
;MSSPTVTQANLPPKREGKPLRRVQPPLKNTRLTNLIYILVILSTLLTAFYSYRMLQWKSEVGGWWNLALGKQPPAAQATPVDTGSNSRRRDTTHGGGVEDKINALAEALGMPPQDLAKAIAVAVREYVPPASLSSIKQRETGKPAVDELLRGNGEEIWIVLLDLMNLDIISNVFISVQENNLDVQVFEQTHILREVGASIALGPNGLRGLEEMGALNAISDEIAFRSDHGFPMVYKHWKTGNVLVKDEHSPFVTEQRHHTARYFRPHLQQAIADTIPGDTIHLGKRLVSIDVGWFPEDEQQPASEGVLLTFADGSEHVADLVVGADGVHSTLRSLFLPDYKLEPTGQMALRAVFDEAHIHDLISRNPEIRNSVHVVGPDRNFFSSMLGKGKFTVVGLGYHSVEEEEEGENTAWKGKKWDDVVDVESFRNEYKDWNPWITDLLDRIPPNSLRVHPGWASNQVPPPIHADRIVLLGDAFHPHGGALAAGGSLAIDDSIALFLALQHVQQSSTPSTSSSSSFDVPSNSRSIEVSARRRLSTSELSHALDLYASTRLPHASRVFNVVERMRENVAKPRRLWDEEKIQEWARDKKEVVWLHEHDVHKAFVDALNSEHIS
;
A
#
# COMPACT_ATOMS: atom_id res chain seq x y z
N MET A 1 3.68 65.76 -6.70
CA MET A 1 4.09 65.54 -8.10
C MET A 1 3.04 64.65 -8.75
N SER A 2 2.47 65.12 -9.85
CA SER A 2 1.24 64.63 -10.48
C SER A 2 1.41 63.25 -11.14
N SER A 3 0.36 62.42 -11.06
CA SER A 3 0.27 61.10 -11.72
C SER A 3 0.37 61.23 -13.25
N PRO A 4 1.03 60.28 -13.95
CA PRO A 4 1.18 60.37 -15.39
C PRO A 4 -0.10 59.94 -16.11
N THR A 5 -0.54 60.78 -17.05
CA THR A 5 -1.69 60.58 -17.92
C THR A 5 -1.39 59.47 -18.94
N VAL A 6 -2.15 58.38 -18.90
CA VAL A 6 -2.08 57.30 -19.89
C VAL A 6 -2.66 57.79 -21.21
N THR A 7 -1.82 57.96 -22.23
CA THR A 7 -2.23 58.26 -23.60
C THR A 7 -2.38 56.98 -24.42
N GLN A 8 -3.28 57.01 -25.41
CA GLN A 8 -3.69 55.87 -26.27
C GLN A 8 -2.54 55.15 -27.00
N ALA A 9 -1.33 55.73 -27.00
CA ALA A 9 -0.11 55.14 -27.57
C ALA A 9 0.53 54.04 -26.71
N ASN A 10 0.14 53.89 -25.44
CA ASN A 10 0.70 52.89 -24.51
C ASN A 10 -0.14 51.61 -24.37
N LEU A 11 -1.13 51.40 -25.23
CA LEU A 11 -1.90 50.15 -25.24
C LEU A 11 -1.23 49.14 -26.20
N PRO A 12 -1.04 47.88 -25.78
CA PRO A 12 -0.54 46.85 -26.70
C PRO A 12 -1.51 46.66 -27.88
N PRO A 13 -1.00 46.29 -29.07
CA PRO A 13 -1.83 46.17 -30.26
C PRO A 13 -2.95 45.15 -30.06
N LYS A 14 -4.15 45.48 -30.54
CA LYS A 14 -5.34 44.62 -30.47
C LYS A 14 -5.01 43.30 -31.18
N ARG A 15 -5.01 42.18 -30.44
CA ARG A 15 -4.85 40.84 -31.02
C ARG A 15 -5.93 40.61 -32.07
N GLU A 16 -5.52 40.43 -33.32
CA GLU A 16 -6.41 39.96 -34.38
C GLU A 16 -6.83 38.52 -34.05
N GLY A 17 -8.09 38.35 -33.67
CA GLY A 17 -8.67 37.03 -33.45
C GLY A 17 -8.70 36.26 -34.77
N LYS A 18 -7.89 35.19 -34.88
CA LYS A 18 -8.05 34.20 -35.94
C LYS A 18 -9.49 33.67 -35.87
N PRO A 19 -10.24 33.61 -36.99
CA PRO A 19 -11.59 33.07 -36.98
C PRO A 19 -11.55 31.63 -36.48
N LEU A 20 -12.24 31.34 -35.38
CA LEU A 20 -12.40 29.99 -34.85
C LEU A 20 -12.95 29.10 -35.97
N ARG A 21 -12.18 28.07 -36.34
CA ARG A 21 -12.61 27.09 -37.33
C ARG A 21 -13.89 26.46 -36.82
N ARG A 22 -15.00 26.64 -37.54
CA ARG A 22 -16.31 26.12 -37.17
C ARG A 22 -16.27 24.60 -37.18
N VAL A 23 -16.01 23.99 -36.02
CA VAL A 23 -16.01 22.54 -35.85
C VAL A 23 -17.45 22.07 -36.00
N GLN A 24 -17.71 21.25 -37.01
CA GLN A 24 -19.02 20.62 -37.13
C GLN A 24 -19.12 19.51 -36.07
N PRO A 25 -20.25 19.40 -35.34
CA PRO A 25 -20.45 18.33 -34.39
C PRO A 25 -20.28 16.96 -35.08
N PRO A 26 -19.71 15.95 -34.40
CA PRO A 26 -19.56 14.63 -34.98
C PRO A 26 -20.92 14.12 -35.47
N LEU A 27 -20.93 13.44 -36.62
CA LEU A 27 -22.13 12.88 -37.25
C LEU A 27 -23.12 13.88 -37.87
N LYS A 28 -22.79 15.19 -37.98
CA LYS A 28 -23.69 16.19 -38.58
C LYS A 28 -24.14 15.87 -40.02
N ASN A 29 -23.36 15.08 -40.76
CA ASN A 29 -23.67 14.64 -42.13
C ASN A 29 -24.06 13.15 -42.22
N THR A 30 -24.24 12.46 -41.08
CA THR A 30 -24.65 11.05 -41.08
C THR A 30 -26.17 10.99 -41.07
N ARG A 31 -26.77 10.46 -42.15
CA ARG A 31 -28.21 10.17 -42.18
C ARG A 31 -28.54 9.21 -41.04
N LEU A 32 -29.66 9.43 -40.35
CA LEU A 32 -30.11 8.59 -39.22
C LEU A 32 -30.09 7.10 -39.56
N THR A 33 -30.44 6.75 -40.80
CA THR A 33 -30.38 5.37 -41.31
C THR A 33 -28.97 4.78 -41.26
N ASN A 34 -27.93 5.54 -41.60
CA ASN A 34 -26.55 5.07 -41.54
C ASN A 34 -26.09 4.88 -40.09
N LEU A 35 -26.53 5.75 -39.18
CA LEU A 35 -26.25 5.59 -37.75
C LEU A 35 -26.91 4.31 -37.21
N ILE A 36 -28.16 4.04 -37.60
CA ILE A 36 -28.87 2.81 -37.24
C ILE A 36 -28.12 1.59 -37.78
N TYR A 37 -27.67 1.60 -39.04
CA TYR A 37 -26.87 0.49 -39.59
C TYR A 37 -25.57 0.26 -38.82
N ILE A 38 -24.85 1.33 -38.46
CA ILE A 38 -23.62 1.22 -37.65
C ILE A 38 -23.91 0.59 -36.28
N LEU A 39 -24.99 1.01 -35.61
CA LEU A 39 -25.39 0.45 -34.32
C LEU A 39 -25.81 -1.03 -34.43
N VAL A 40 -26.53 -1.40 -35.49
CA VAL A 40 -26.90 -2.80 -35.75
C VAL A 40 -25.66 -3.65 -36.03
N ILE A 41 -24.69 -3.15 -36.81
CA ILE A 41 -23.42 -3.85 -37.08
C ILE A 41 -22.63 -4.02 -35.78
N LEU A 42 -22.48 -2.97 -34.97
CA LEU A 42 -21.80 -3.03 -33.68
C LEU A 42 -22.48 -4.03 -32.73
N SER A 43 -23.81 -3.99 -32.63
CA SER A 43 -24.58 -4.93 -31.82
C SER A 43 -24.38 -6.37 -32.30
N THR A 44 -24.40 -6.60 -33.62
CA THR A 44 -24.23 -7.93 -34.22
C THR A 44 -22.82 -8.48 -33.95
N LEU A 45 -21.78 -7.63 -34.09
CA LEU A 45 -20.40 -8.00 -33.79
C LEU A 45 -20.21 -8.32 -32.30
N LEU A 46 -20.83 -7.54 -31.41
CA LEU A 46 -20.79 -7.80 -29.97
C LEU A 46 -21.46 -9.14 -29.64
N THR A 47 -22.66 -9.38 -30.18
CA THR A 47 -23.39 -10.64 -29.98
C THR A 47 -22.60 -11.84 -30.53
N ALA A 48 -21.97 -11.70 -31.70
CA ALA A 48 -21.12 -12.74 -32.27
C ALA A 48 -19.89 -13.02 -31.40
N PHE A 49 -19.22 -11.98 -30.89
CA PHE A 49 -18.08 -12.11 -29.99
C PHE A 49 -18.44 -12.83 -28.69
N TYR A 50 -19.54 -12.43 -28.04
CA TYR A 50 -19.98 -13.08 -26.81
C TYR A 50 -20.51 -14.51 -27.04
N SER A 51 -21.16 -14.77 -28.19
CA SER A 51 -21.57 -16.13 -28.57
C SER A 51 -20.36 -17.04 -28.82
N TYR A 52 -19.32 -16.52 -29.50
CA TYR A 52 -18.06 -17.23 -29.69
C TYR A 52 -17.36 -17.48 -28.35
N ARG A 53 -17.27 -16.48 -27.47
CA ARG A 53 -16.71 -16.64 -26.12
C ARG A 53 -17.47 -17.68 -25.31
N MET A 54 -18.80 -17.72 -25.39
CA MET A 54 -19.61 -18.74 -24.73
C MET A 54 -19.36 -20.15 -25.29
N LEU A 55 -19.14 -20.27 -26.60
CA LEU A 55 -18.80 -21.54 -27.25
C LEU A 55 -17.39 -22.02 -26.90
N GLN A 56 -16.41 -21.11 -26.82
CA GLN A 56 -15.06 -21.43 -26.34
C GLN A 56 -15.07 -21.84 -24.86
N TRP A 57 -15.84 -21.15 -24.04
CA TRP A 57 -16.00 -21.50 -22.63
C TRP A 57 -16.63 -22.90 -22.48
N LYS A 58 -17.58 -23.27 -23.35
CA LYS A 58 -18.13 -24.64 -23.45
C LYS A 58 -17.11 -25.70 -23.90
N SER A 59 -16.08 -25.33 -24.67
CA SER A 59 -15.06 -26.27 -25.14
C SER A 59 -13.86 -26.41 -24.19
N GLU A 60 -13.51 -25.33 -23.46
CA GLU A 60 -12.36 -25.29 -22.56
C GLU A 60 -12.70 -25.77 -21.15
N VAL A 61 -13.92 -25.51 -20.69
CA VAL A 61 -14.41 -25.97 -19.39
C VAL A 61 -15.40 -27.09 -19.68
N GLY A 62 -14.95 -28.34 -19.64
CA GLY A 62 -15.75 -29.52 -19.97
C GLY A 62 -17.09 -29.54 -19.24
N GLY A 63 -18.13 -29.00 -19.88
CA GLY A 63 -19.38 -28.67 -19.24
C GLY A 63 -20.21 -29.91 -18.90
N TRP A 64 -21.16 -29.71 -17.98
CA TRP A 64 -22.18 -30.65 -17.49
C TRP A 64 -22.82 -31.62 -18.50
N TRP A 65 -22.76 -31.35 -19.81
CA TRP A 65 -23.18 -32.27 -20.87
C TRP A 65 -22.36 -33.57 -20.92
N ASN A 66 -21.09 -33.57 -20.54
CA ASN A 66 -20.30 -34.81 -20.43
C ASN A 66 -20.77 -35.69 -19.25
N LEU A 67 -21.31 -35.07 -18.19
CA LEU A 67 -21.99 -35.73 -17.06
C LEU A 67 -23.37 -36.27 -17.46
N ALA A 68 -24.14 -35.52 -18.26
CA ALA A 68 -25.45 -35.95 -18.75
C ALA A 68 -25.39 -37.11 -19.77
N LEU A 69 -24.26 -37.28 -20.48
CA LEU A 69 -24.05 -38.33 -21.48
C LEU A 69 -23.22 -39.52 -20.98
N GLY A 70 -22.83 -39.54 -19.70
CA GLY A 70 -22.20 -40.70 -19.05
C GLY A 70 -20.82 -41.08 -19.60
N LYS A 71 -20.07 -40.14 -20.22
CA LYS A 71 -18.73 -40.44 -20.74
C LYS A 71 -17.66 -39.98 -19.75
N GLN A 72 -17.03 -40.94 -19.07
CA GLN A 72 -15.85 -40.71 -18.23
C GLN A 72 -14.55 -40.73 -19.07
N PRO A 73 -13.51 -39.95 -18.68
CA PRO A 73 -12.15 -40.11 -19.19
C PRO A 73 -11.53 -41.45 -18.73
N PRO A 74 -10.50 -41.97 -19.42
CA PRO A 74 -9.93 -43.29 -19.11
C PRO A 74 -9.25 -43.35 -17.74
N ALA A 75 -9.70 -44.36 -16.99
CA ALA A 75 -9.33 -44.85 -15.66
C ALA A 75 -7.89 -44.68 -15.13
N ALA A 76 -7.82 -44.43 -13.82
CA ALA A 76 -6.91 -45.12 -12.91
C ALA A 76 -7.74 -45.89 -11.86
N GLN A 77 -7.55 -47.21 -11.82
CA GLN A 77 -8.12 -48.19 -10.87
C GLN A 77 -7.53 -47.93 -9.46
N ALA A 78 -8.14 -48.26 -8.30
CA ALA A 78 -8.82 -49.50 -7.94
C ALA A 78 -9.64 -49.40 -6.62
N THR A 79 -10.81 -50.09 -6.62
CA THR A 79 -11.47 -50.97 -5.60
C THR A 79 -11.72 -50.58 -4.11
N PRO A 80 -12.79 -51.14 -3.49
CA PRO A 80 -13.69 -50.45 -2.56
C PRO A 80 -13.60 -50.94 -1.09
N VAL A 81 -14.11 -50.12 -0.16
CA VAL A 81 -14.46 -50.60 1.20
C VAL A 81 -15.86 -50.13 1.58
N ASP A 82 -16.54 -51.08 2.20
CA ASP A 82 -17.95 -51.31 2.44
C ASP A 82 -18.69 -50.25 3.29
N THR A 83 -19.96 -50.05 2.95
CA THR A 83 -20.93 -49.22 3.67
C THR A 83 -21.59 -50.01 4.80
N GLY A 84 -21.40 -49.57 6.04
CA GLY A 84 -22.15 -50.04 7.20
C GLY A 84 -23.13 -48.97 7.70
N SER A 85 -24.41 -49.15 7.41
CA SER A 85 -25.53 -48.34 7.88
C SER A 85 -25.67 -48.35 9.39
N ASN A 86 -26.05 -47.21 10.00
CA ASN A 86 -27.10 -47.26 11.01
C ASN A 86 -27.81 -45.92 11.19
N SER A 87 -29.13 -45.99 11.03
CA SER A 87 -30.11 -44.94 11.24
C SER A 87 -30.20 -44.52 12.72
N ARG A 88 -30.41 -43.22 12.96
CA ARG A 88 -31.31 -42.75 14.03
C ARG A 88 -31.82 -41.35 13.71
N ARG A 89 -33.13 -41.27 13.52
CA ARG A 89 -33.94 -40.04 13.48
C ARG A 89 -33.78 -39.25 14.79
N ARG A 90 -33.65 -37.92 14.68
CA ARG A 90 -34.23 -36.98 15.64
C ARG A 90 -34.72 -35.73 14.92
N ASP A 91 -35.89 -35.30 15.36
CA ASP A 91 -36.69 -34.17 14.90
C ASP A 91 -36.04 -32.81 15.19
N THR A 92 -36.44 -31.88 14.34
CA THR A 92 -36.26 -30.43 14.19
C THR A 92 -36.04 -29.57 15.46
N THR A 93 -35.18 -28.54 15.37
CA THR A 93 -35.55 -27.11 15.17
C THR A 93 -34.33 -26.15 15.14
N HIS A 94 -34.18 -25.44 14.01
CA HIS A 94 -33.48 -24.18 13.65
C HIS A 94 -32.06 -23.79 14.16
N GLY A 95 -31.14 -23.52 13.22
CA GLY A 95 -29.96 -22.66 13.47
C GLY A 95 -28.85 -22.56 12.39
N GLY A 96 -29.14 -22.21 11.13
CA GLY A 96 -28.26 -21.40 10.26
C GLY A 96 -26.84 -21.89 9.91
N GLY A 97 -26.58 -23.21 9.86
CA GLY A 97 -25.26 -23.74 9.51
C GLY A 97 -24.94 -23.71 8.00
N VAL A 98 -23.66 -23.88 7.64
CA VAL A 98 -23.23 -24.09 6.24
C VAL A 98 -23.92 -25.32 5.64
N GLU A 99 -24.13 -26.35 6.46
CA GLU A 99 -24.83 -27.58 6.06
C GLU A 99 -26.30 -27.34 5.73
N ASP A 100 -27.00 -26.46 6.46
CA ASP A 100 -28.38 -26.08 6.16
C ASP A 100 -28.48 -25.34 4.82
N LYS A 101 -27.49 -24.47 4.52
CA LYS A 101 -27.40 -23.76 3.24
C LYS A 101 -27.09 -24.70 2.09
N ILE A 102 -26.20 -25.68 2.29
CA ILE A 102 -25.90 -26.72 1.30
C ILE A 102 -27.12 -27.60 1.05
N ASN A 103 -27.85 -27.99 2.10
CA ASN A 103 -29.06 -28.80 1.98
C ASN A 103 -30.17 -28.04 1.25
N ALA A 104 -30.42 -26.76 1.59
CA ALA A 104 -31.42 -25.94 0.91
C ALA A 104 -31.06 -25.69 -0.57
N LEU A 105 -29.78 -25.49 -0.87
CA LEU A 105 -29.31 -25.32 -2.25
C LEU A 105 -29.38 -26.63 -3.04
N ALA A 106 -29.08 -27.77 -2.41
CA ALA A 106 -29.21 -29.09 -3.02
C ALA A 106 -30.67 -29.43 -3.33
N GLU A 107 -31.58 -29.08 -2.42
CA GLU A 107 -33.02 -29.23 -2.63
C GLU A 107 -33.53 -28.34 -3.77
N ALA A 108 -33.11 -27.08 -3.82
CA ALA A 108 -33.44 -26.16 -4.92
C ALA A 108 -32.90 -26.62 -6.29
N LEU A 109 -31.78 -27.35 -6.29
CA LEU A 109 -31.15 -27.91 -7.50
C LEU A 109 -31.62 -29.33 -7.82
N GLY A 110 -32.49 -29.93 -7.00
CA GLY A 110 -33.00 -31.29 -7.19
C GLY A 110 -31.92 -32.37 -7.14
N MET A 111 -30.87 -32.17 -6.33
CA MET A 111 -29.73 -33.08 -6.25
C MET A 111 -29.45 -33.54 -4.81
N PRO A 112 -28.78 -34.70 -4.60
CA PRO A 112 -28.40 -35.13 -3.26
C PRO A 112 -27.40 -34.15 -2.62
N PRO A 113 -27.59 -33.74 -1.35
CA PRO A 113 -26.70 -32.78 -0.69
C PRO A 113 -25.24 -33.20 -0.60
N GLN A 114 -24.98 -34.51 -0.50
CA GLN A 114 -23.62 -35.06 -0.47
C GLN A 114 -22.89 -34.88 -1.81
N ASP A 115 -23.63 -34.91 -2.93
CA ASP A 115 -23.06 -34.70 -4.26
C ASP A 115 -22.80 -33.21 -4.51
N LEU A 116 -23.67 -32.33 -4.03
CA LEU A 116 -23.45 -30.89 -4.07
C LEU A 116 -22.26 -30.51 -3.18
N ALA A 117 -22.17 -31.05 -1.97
CA ALA A 117 -21.05 -30.82 -1.06
C ALA A 117 -19.72 -31.28 -1.67
N LYS A 118 -19.69 -32.43 -2.35
CA LYS A 118 -18.50 -32.90 -3.09
C LYS A 118 -18.14 -31.99 -4.26
N ALA A 119 -19.12 -31.54 -5.03
CA ALA A 119 -18.90 -30.64 -6.16
C ALA A 119 -18.35 -29.27 -5.70
N ILE A 120 -18.93 -28.72 -4.62
CA ILE A 120 -18.46 -27.47 -3.99
C ILE A 120 -17.06 -27.68 -3.41
N ALA A 121 -16.80 -28.78 -2.71
CA ALA A 121 -15.48 -29.06 -2.13
C ALA A 121 -14.37 -29.13 -3.19
N VAL A 122 -14.66 -29.63 -4.39
CA VAL A 122 -13.71 -29.61 -5.51
C VAL A 122 -13.49 -28.20 -6.05
N ALA A 123 -14.56 -27.40 -6.21
CA ALA A 123 -14.47 -26.01 -6.69
C ALA A 123 -13.77 -25.08 -5.68
N VAL A 124 -13.95 -25.31 -4.38
CA VAL A 124 -13.34 -24.51 -3.30
C VAL A 124 -11.87 -24.88 -3.08
N ARG A 125 -11.45 -26.10 -3.46
CA ARG A 125 -10.06 -26.59 -3.31
C ARG A 125 -9.03 -25.80 -4.12
N GLU A 126 -9.45 -25.10 -5.19
CA GLU A 126 -8.58 -24.18 -5.95
C GLU A 126 -8.40 -22.81 -5.28
N TYR A 127 -9.23 -22.46 -4.30
CA TYR A 127 -9.24 -21.14 -3.64
C TYR A 127 -8.89 -21.21 -2.15
N VAL A 128 -8.62 -22.40 -1.60
CA VAL A 128 -8.24 -22.61 -0.20
C VAL A 128 -6.95 -23.43 -0.12
N PRO A 129 -5.82 -22.90 0.42
CA PRO A 129 -4.58 -23.64 0.56
C PRO A 129 -4.73 -24.88 1.46
N PRO A 130 -3.93 -25.95 1.24
CA PRO A 130 -4.04 -27.20 1.98
C PRO A 130 -3.40 -27.08 3.38
N ALA A 131 -4.06 -26.39 4.30
CA ALA A 131 -3.67 -26.33 5.70
C ALA A 131 -4.88 -26.25 6.63
N SER A 132 -5.72 -27.28 6.69
CA SER A 132 -6.85 -27.30 7.65
C SER A 132 -7.64 -28.61 7.76
N LEU A 133 -7.04 -29.80 7.58
CA LEU A 133 -7.78 -31.06 7.84
C LEU A 133 -7.34 -31.80 9.11
N SER A 134 -6.20 -31.45 9.70
CA SER A 134 -5.77 -31.94 11.02
C SER A 134 -6.27 -31.09 12.19
N SER A 135 -6.70 -29.84 11.96
CA SER A 135 -7.20 -28.93 13.00
C SER A 135 -8.72 -28.96 13.21
N ILE A 136 -9.48 -29.66 12.34
CA ILE A 136 -10.96 -29.65 12.35
C ILE A 136 -11.56 -30.79 13.21
N LYS A 137 -10.76 -31.69 13.80
CA LYS A 137 -11.30 -32.80 14.60
C LYS A 137 -11.57 -32.50 16.08
N GLN A 138 -11.50 -31.24 16.52
CA GLN A 138 -11.63 -30.91 17.95
C GLN A 138 -12.48 -29.70 18.33
N ARG A 139 -13.31 -29.16 17.42
CA ARG A 139 -14.25 -28.08 17.77
C ARG A 139 -15.64 -28.28 17.15
N GLU A 140 -16.36 -29.24 17.69
CA GLU A 140 -17.83 -29.25 17.63
C GLU A 140 -18.37 -29.54 19.04
N THR A 141 -18.68 -28.49 19.79
CA THR A 141 -19.83 -28.46 20.71
C THR A 141 -20.29 -27.01 20.81
N GLY A 142 -21.59 -26.80 20.63
CA GLY A 142 -22.20 -25.47 20.47
C GLY A 142 -21.91 -24.50 21.62
N LYS A 143 -21.41 -23.31 21.27
CA LYS A 143 -21.34 -22.13 22.14
C LYS A 143 -21.54 -20.77 21.44
N PRO A 144 -22.53 -20.53 20.54
CA PRO A 144 -22.76 -19.13 20.11
C PRO A 144 -23.47 -18.31 21.20
N ALA A 145 -24.46 -18.89 21.89
CA ALA A 145 -25.32 -18.14 22.81
C ALA A 145 -24.72 -17.92 24.21
N VAL A 146 -23.64 -18.62 24.56
CA VAL A 146 -22.99 -18.49 25.86
C VAL A 146 -21.80 -17.53 25.78
N ASP A 147 -21.12 -17.40 24.64
CA ASP A 147 -20.04 -16.42 24.49
C ASP A 147 -20.58 -14.99 24.38
N GLU A 148 -21.79 -14.79 23.85
CA GLU A 148 -22.46 -13.49 23.84
C GLU A 148 -23.01 -13.07 25.22
N LEU A 149 -23.25 -14.05 26.11
CA LEU A 149 -23.63 -13.85 27.52
C LEU A 149 -22.42 -13.82 28.49
N LEU A 150 -21.28 -14.37 28.07
CA LEU A 150 -19.99 -14.31 28.76
C LEU A 150 -19.10 -13.13 28.30
N ARG A 151 -19.54 -12.35 27.30
CA ARG A 151 -19.08 -10.96 27.03
C ARG A 151 -19.53 -10.00 28.15
N GLY A 152 -19.35 -10.40 29.40
CA GLY A 152 -19.50 -9.53 30.55
C GLY A 152 -18.31 -8.58 30.63
N ASN A 153 -18.57 -7.28 30.42
CA ASN A 153 -17.85 -6.13 30.97
C ASN A 153 -16.31 -6.24 31.08
N GLY A 154 -15.64 -6.71 30.03
CA GLY A 154 -14.22 -6.45 29.82
C GLY A 154 -14.11 -5.24 28.91
N GLU A 155 -13.61 -4.12 29.41
CA GLU A 155 -13.47 -2.88 28.62
C GLU A 155 -12.35 -3.07 27.58
N GLU A 156 -12.76 -3.23 26.32
CA GLU A 156 -11.89 -3.36 25.13
C GLU A 156 -11.45 -1.97 24.65
N ILE A 157 -10.20 -1.84 24.19
CA ILE A 157 -9.66 -0.61 23.57
C ILE A 157 -9.94 -0.67 22.08
N TRP A 158 -10.63 0.33 21.54
CA TRP A 158 -10.95 0.42 20.11
C TRP A 158 -9.95 1.35 19.40
N ILE A 159 -9.06 0.79 18.60
CA ILE A 159 -8.15 1.56 17.74
C ILE A 159 -8.67 1.51 16.30
N VAL A 160 -8.84 2.68 15.69
CA VAL A 160 -9.24 2.78 14.29
C VAL A 160 -8.08 3.23 13.42
N LEU A 161 -7.72 2.40 12.44
CA LEU A 161 -6.80 2.74 11.37
C LEU A 161 -7.61 3.17 10.13
N LEU A 162 -7.25 4.31 9.54
CA LEU A 162 -7.87 4.78 8.30
C LEU A 162 -6.92 4.58 7.11
N ASP A 163 -7.36 3.77 6.13
CA ASP A 163 -6.76 3.48 4.80
C ASP A 163 -5.69 2.35 4.75
N LEU A 164 -5.75 1.56 3.66
CA LEU A 164 -4.92 0.40 3.27
C LEU A 164 -4.13 0.65 1.97
N MET A 165 -4.49 1.67 1.18
CA MET A 165 -3.94 1.92 -0.15
C MET A 165 -2.58 2.57 -0.16
N ASN A 166 -2.15 3.17 0.94
CA ASN A 166 -0.75 3.49 1.16
C ASN A 166 -0.11 2.38 2.00
N LEU A 167 1.09 1.96 1.63
CA LEU A 167 1.83 0.85 2.27
C LEU A 167 2.29 1.21 3.69
N ASP A 168 1.54 2.11 4.33
CA ASP A 168 2.01 2.89 5.44
C ASP A 168 1.63 2.23 6.77
N ILE A 169 0.53 1.49 6.87
CA ILE A 169 0.14 0.88 8.16
C ILE A 169 -0.74 -0.36 7.98
N ILE A 170 -0.14 -1.51 7.66
CA ILE A 170 -0.92 -2.77 7.73
C ILE A 170 -0.33 -3.76 8.73
N SER A 171 0.92 -3.63 9.18
CA SER A 171 1.54 -4.73 9.93
C SER A 171 1.76 -4.54 11.44
N ASN A 172 1.61 -3.36 12.05
CA ASN A 172 1.95 -3.19 13.49
C ASN A 172 0.95 -2.55 14.44
N VAL A 173 -0.33 -2.52 14.06
CA VAL A 173 -1.35 -2.61 15.12
C VAL A 173 -1.98 -3.99 15.10
N PHE A 174 -1.53 -4.99 14.33
CA PHE A 174 -2.31 -6.24 14.24
C PHE A 174 -1.65 -7.48 14.83
N ILE A 175 -0.35 -7.70 14.63
CA ILE A 175 0.28 -8.94 15.14
C ILE A 175 0.77 -8.78 16.58
N SER A 176 1.34 -7.64 16.94
CA SER A 176 1.65 -7.37 18.34
C SER A 176 0.38 -7.18 19.18
N VAL A 177 -0.75 -6.85 18.56
CA VAL A 177 -2.05 -6.68 19.21
C VAL A 177 -2.79 -7.98 19.50
N GLN A 178 -2.58 -9.03 18.70
CA GLN A 178 -3.04 -10.37 19.07
C GLN A 178 -2.38 -10.85 20.37
N GLU A 179 -1.16 -10.38 20.68
CA GLU A 179 -0.46 -10.68 21.93
C GLU A 179 -0.69 -9.63 23.06
N ASN A 180 -1.09 -8.40 22.73
CA ASN A 180 -1.20 -7.27 23.69
C ASN A 180 -2.64 -6.72 23.90
N ASN A 181 -3.69 -7.46 23.54
CA ASN A 181 -5.09 -7.15 23.90
C ASN A 181 -5.64 -5.79 23.40
N LEU A 182 -5.28 -5.31 22.21
CA LEU A 182 -5.96 -4.18 21.56
C LEU A 182 -7.04 -4.68 20.58
N ASP A 183 -8.15 -3.95 20.43
CA ASP A 183 -9.08 -4.18 19.32
C ASP A 183 -8.79 -3.16 18.22
N VAL A 184 -8.65 -3.62 16.99
CA VAL A 184 -8.18 -2.81 15.87
C VAL A 184 -9.09 -3.03 14.69
N GLN A 185 -9.57 -1.92 14.14
CA GLN A 185 -10.48 -1.88 13.02
C GLN A 185 -9.88 -1.00 11.92
N VAL A 186 -9.79 -1.52 10.70
CA VAL A 186 -9.20 -0.82 9.56
C VAL A 186 -10.30 -0.41 8.58
N PHE A 187 -10.38 0.87 8.25
CA PHE A 187 -11.39 1.41 7.33
C PHE A 187 -10.73 1.97 6.08
N GLU A 188 -11.05 1.39 4.92
CA GLU A 188 -10.46 1.72 3.63
C GLU A 188 -11.52 2.30 2.69
N GLN A 189 -11.23 3.45 2.08
CA GLN A 189 -12.19 4.15 1.20
C GLN A 189 -12.56 3.39 -0.07
N THR A 190 -11.69 2.53 -0.59
CA THR A 190 -11.91 1.75 -1.80
C THR A 190 -12.71 0.48 -1.53
N HIS A 191 -13.57 0.13 -2.48
CA HIS A 191 -14.43 -1.06 -2.40
C HIS A 191 -13.70 -2.37 -2.71
N ILE A 192 -12.53 -2.27 -3.31
CA ILE A 192 -11.65 -3.37 -3.67
C ILE A 192 -10.25 -2.82 -3.47
N LEU A 193 -9.36 -3.58 -2.84
CA LEU A 193 -7.93 -3.29 -2.83
C LEU A 193 -7.42 -3.32 -4.28
N ARG A 194 -7.54 -2.18 -4.97
CA ARG A 194 -7.14 -2.04 -6.36
C ARG A 194 -5.69 -1.64 -6.39
N GLU A 195 -4.90 -2.59 -6.84
CA GLU A 195 -3.47 -2.56 -7.03
C GLU A 195 -3.05 -1.48 -8.04
N VAL A 196 -2.82 -0.24 -7.60
CA VAL A 196 -2.19 0.79 -8.45
C VAL A 196 -0.67 0.61 -8.39
N GLY A 197 -0.14 0.07 -9.50
CA GLY A 197 1.14 -0.60 -9.60
C GLY A 197 2.36 0.31 -9.73
N ALA A 198 2.87 0.80 -8.60
CA ALA A 198 4.21 1.37 -8.51
C ALA A 198 5.21 0.38 -7.87
N SER A 199 6.47 0.45 -8.28
CA SER A 199 7.55 -0.19 -7.53
C SER A 199 7.85 0.56 -6.24
N ILE A 200 8.01 -0.17 -5.14
CA ILE A 200 8.45 0.35 -3.84
C ILE A 200 9.66 -0.42 -3.35
N ALA A 201 10.34 0.14 -2.36
CA ALA A 201 11.44 -0.52 -1.69
C ALA A 201 11.35 -0.38 -0.19
N LEU A 202 11.89 -1.38 0.50
CA LEU A 202 12.09 -1.34 1.94
C LEU A 202 13.57 -1.50 2.24
N GLY A 203 14.10 -0.62 3.09
CA GLY A 203 15.45 -0.75 3.65
C GLY A 203 15.49 -1.74 4.83
N PRO A 204 16.69 -2.00 5.38
CA PRO A 204 16.86 -2.88 6.54
C PRO A 204 15.94 -2.56 7.73
N ASN A 205 15.69 -1.29 8.05
CA ASN A 205 14.75 -0.90 9.10
C ASN A 205 13.33 -1.44 8.82
N GLY A 206 12.78 -1.19 7.63
CA GLY A 206 11.46 -1.68 7.26
C GLY A 206 11.36 -3.21 7.21
N LEU A 207 12.42 -3.90 6.75
CA LEU A 207 12.45 -5.36 6.66
C LEU A 207 12.55 -6.03 8.04
N ARG A 208 13.36 -5.48 8.96
CA ARG A 208 13.37 -5.90 10.37
C ARG A 208 12.02 -5.68 11.01
N GLY A 209 11.38 -4.55 10.71
CA GLY A 209 10.02 -4.28 11.13
C GLY A 209 9.03 -5.35 10.62
N LEU A 210 9.05 -5.71 9.33
CA LEU A 210 8.17 -6.77 8.79
C LEU A 210 8.40 -8.12 9.47
N GLU A 211 9.63 -8.44 9.83
CA GLU A 211 9.94 -9.64 10.60
C GLU A 211 9.41 -9.59 12.03
N GLU A 212 9.67 -8.49 12.75
CA GLU A 212 9.14 -8.26 14.10
C GLU A 212 7.61 -8.32 14.13
N MET A 213 6.99 -7.84 13.05
CA MET A 213 5.56 -7.90 12.80
C MET A 213 5.03 -9.30 12.47
N GLY A 214 5.87 -10.33 12.33
CA GLY A 214 5.43 -11.66 11.93
C GLY A 214 4.97 -11.77 10.47
N ALA A 215 5.15 -10.73 9.65
CA ALA A 215 4.84 -10.73 8.22
C ALA A 215 5.96 -11.43 7.41
N LEU A 216 6.25 -12.68 7.77
CA LEU A 216 7.36 -13.45 7.21
C LEU A 216 7.17 -13.77 5.71
N ASN A 217 5.92 -13.86 5.26
CA ASN A 217 5.60 -13.95 3.84
C ASN A 217 6.04 -12.69 3.08
N ALA A 218 5.95 -11.51 3.73
CA ALA A 218 6.34 -10.23 3.15
C ALA A 218 7.85 -10.10 2.92
N ILE A 219 8.68 -10.75 3.74
CA ILE A 219 10.15 -10.71 3.60
C ILE A 219 10.70 -11.84 2.72
N SER A 220 9.87 -12.78 2.27
CA SER A 220 10.28 -13.91 1.44
C SER A 220 10.85 -13.45 0.09
N ASP A 221 11.86 -14.16 -0.43
CA ASP A 221 12.46 -13.87 -1.74
C ASP A 221 11.46 -14.01 -2.91
N GLU A 222 10.31 -14.64 -2.68
CA GLU A 222 9.24 -14.71 -3.69
C GLU A 222 8.71 -13.32 -4.02
N ILE A 223 8.47 -12.45 -3.03
CA ILE A 223 7.92 -11.11 -3.26
C ILE A 223 8.93 -9.97 -3.02
N ALA A 224 9.99 -10.24 -2.27
CA ALA A 224 11.05 -9.30 -1.92
C ALA A 224 12.29 -9.52 -2.80
N PHE A 225 12.39 -8.80 -3.92
CA PHE A 225 13.59 -8.93 -4.75
C PHE A 225 14.78 -8.20 -4.12
N ARG A 226 15.90 -8.90 -3.97
CA ARG A 226 17.18 -8.36 -3.48
C ARG A 226 18.22 -8.50 -4.58
N SER A 227 19.00 -7.46 -4.82
CA SER A 227 20.00 -7.46 -5.90
C SER A 227 21.07 -8.53 -5.67
N ASP A 228 21.44 -9.25 -6.73
CA ASP A 228 22.40 -10.37 -6.69
C ASP A 228 23.79 -9.95 -6.19
N HIS A 229 24.15 -8.68 -6.43
CA HIS A 229 25.42 -8.10 -6.00
C HIS A 229 25.44 -7.61 -4.54
N GLY A 230 24.33 -7.75 -3.79
CA GLY A 230 24.24 -7.35 -2.38
C GLY A 230 24.04 -5.84 -2.15
N PHE A 231 24.53 -4.96 -3.03
CA PHE A 231 24.33 -3.51 -2.87
C PHE A 231 22.83 -3.08 -2.92
N PRO A 232 22.39 -2.15 -2.06
CA PRO A 232 21.05 -1.53 -2.13
C PRO A 232 20.75 -0.89 -3.48
N MET A 233 21.75 -0.22 -4.06
CA MET A 233 21.67 0.53 -5.31
C MET A 233 23.05 0.69 -5.93
N VAL A 234 23.14 0.53 -7.26
CA VAL A 234 24.33 0.88 -8.03
C VAL A 234 24.01 2.07 -8.91
N TYR A 235 24.81 3.14 -8.80
CA TYR A 235 24.69 4.34 -9.61
C TYR A 235 25.60 4.24 -10.83
N LYS A 236 25.05 4.45 -12.03
CA LYS A 236 25.79 4.36 -13.29
C LYS A 236 25.67 5.66 -14.09
N HIS A 237 26.71 5.94 -14.87
CA HIS A 237 26.74 7.07 -15.78
C HIS A 237 25.83 6.83 -17.00
N TRP A 238 24.98 7.78 -17.36
CA TRP A 238 23.97 7.64 -18.43
C TRP A 238 24.49 7.22 -19.79
N LYS A 239 25.67 7.72 -20.18
CA LYS A 239 26.27 7.46 -21.50
C LYS A 239 27.20 6.25 -21.51
N THR A 240 28.27 6.30 -20.71
CA THR A 240 29.30 5.25 -20.67
C THR A 240 28.83 3.96 -20.00
N GLY A 241 27.83 4.01 -19.11
CA GLY A 241 27.40 2.87 -18.30
C GLY A 241 28.36 2.52 -17.14
N ASN A 242 29.43 3.31 -16.95
CA ASN A 242 30.39 3.10 -15.86
C ASN A 242 29.71 3.27 -14.50
N VAL A 243 30.10 2.47 -13.53
CA VAL A 243 29.68 2.64 -12.13
C VAL A 243 30.29 3.92 -11.58
N LEU A 244 29.43 4.78 -11.03
CA LEU A 244 29.81 6.02 -10.36
C LEU A 244 29.96 5.79 -8.86
N VAL A 245 28.92 5.22 -8.23
CA VAL A 245 28.82 4.99 -6.79
C VAL A 245 28.06 3.71 -6.55
N LYS A 246 28.32 3.06 -5.42
CA LYS A 246 27.50 1.97 -4.89
C LYS A 246 27.08 2.37 -3.48
N ASP A 247 25.80 2.21 -3.17
CA ASP A 247 25.39 2.24 -1.77
C ASP A 247 25.85 0.92 -1.11
N GLU A 248 26.12 0.95 0.18
CA GLU A 248 26.47 -0.23 0.98
C GLU A 248 25.55 -0.31 2.19
N HIS A 249 25.23 -1.53 2.62
CA HIS A 249 24.65 -1.75 3.94
C HIS A 249 25.72 -1.57 5.00
N SER A 250 25.35 -1.11 6.19
CA SER A 250 26.31 -1.11 7.30
C SER A 250 26.74 -2.54 7.66
N PRO A 251 27.92 -2.72 8.28
CA PRO A 251 28.36 -4.03 8.76
C PRO A 251 27.42 -4.70 9.77
N PHE A 252 26.43 -3.98 10.30
CA PHE A 252 25.45 -4.48 11.26
C PHE A 252 24.23 -5.12 10.60
N VAL A 253 24.06 -4.98 9.28
CA VAL A 253 23.05 -5.73 8.52
C VAL A 253 23.66 -7.08 8.12
N THR A 254 23.55 -8.05 9.02
CA THR A 254 24.21 -9.36 8.87
C THR A 254 23.35 -10.38 8.13
N GLU A 255 22.03 -10.22 8.15
CA GLU A 255 21.08 -11.18 7.61
C GLU A 255 20.62 -10.75 6.21
N GLN A 256 20.78 -11.63 5.23
CA GLN A 256 20.42 -11.35 3.83
C GLN A 256 18.95 -10.95 3.67
N ARG A 257 18.04 -11.50 4.49
CA ARG A 257 16.62 -11.15 4.44
C ARG A 257 16.34 -9.70 4.87
N HIS A 258 17.27 -9.03 5.53
CA HIS A 258 17.18 -7.59 5.83
C HIS A 258 17.91 -6.71 4.83
N HIS A 259 18.56 -7.27 3.80
CA HIS A 259 19.09 -6.46 2.71
C HIS A 259 17.94 -5.79 1.95
N THR A 260 18.15 -4.53 1.57
CA THR A 260 17.18 -3.69 0.84
C THR A 260 16.49 -4.49 -0.27
N ALA A 261 15.16 -4.53 -0.19
CA ALA A 261 14.34 -5.29 -1.11
C ALA A 261 13.43 -4.38 -1.95
N ARG A 262 13.12 -4.81 -3.17
CA ARG A 262 12.22 -4.13 -4.11
C ARG A 262 10.97 -4.97 -4.34
N TYR A 263 9.83 -4.30 -4.32
CA TYR A 263 8.52 -4.93 -4.39
C TYR A 263 7.71 -4.33 -5.53
N PHE A 264 6.88 -5.17 -6.13
CA PHE A 264 5.65 -4.67 -6.72
C PHE A 264 4.72 -4.36 -5.56
N ARG A 265 4.43 -3.07 -5.34
CA ARG A 265 3.66 -2.57 -4.18
C ARG A 265 2.41 -3.42 -3.88
N PRO A 266 1.62 -3.84 -4.86
CA PRO A 266 0.44 -4.65 -4.58
C PRO A 266 0.73 -6.03 -4.00
N HIS A 267 1.79 -6.71 -4.45
CA HIS A 267 2.20 -7.99 -3.85
C HIS A 267 2.61 -7.83 -2.39
N LEU A 268 3.27 -6.71 -2.04
CA LEU A 268 3.61 -6.41 -0.65
C LEU A 268 2.36 -6.09 0.17
N GLN A 269 1.43 -5.28 -0.36
CA GLN A 269 0.16 -4.98 0.31
C GLN A 269 -0.64 -6.25 0.59
N GLN A 270 -0.78 -7.12 -0.40
CA GLN A 270 -1.47 -8.39 -0.24
C GLN A 270 -0.79 -9.29 0.79
N ALA A 271 0.54 -9.41 0.73
CA ALA A 271 1.28 -10.21 1.70
C ALA A 271 1.06 -9.72 3.13
N ILE A 272 1.01 -8.41 3.35
CA ILE A 272 0.72 -7.87 4.68
C ILE A 272 -0.77 -8.06 5.04
N ALA A 273 -1.70 -7.84 4.10
CA ALA A 273 -3.12 -8.06 4.34
C ALA A 273 -3.45 -9.52 4.71
N ASP A 274 -2.73 -10.49 4.14
CA ASP A 274 -2.86 -11.92 4.45
C ASP A 274 -2.50 -12.25 5.91
N THR A 275 -1.84 -11.33 6.63
CA THR A 275 -1.51 -11.49 8.05
C THR A 275 -2.59 -10.93 8.97
N ILE A 276 -3.64 -10.30 8.43
CA ILE A 276 -4.75 -9.72 9.18
C ILE A 276 -6.00 -10.62 9.07
N PRO A 277 -6.73 -10.87 10.16
CA PRO A 277 -8.08 -11.45 10.14
C PRO A 277 -9.04 -10.67 9.24
N GLY A 278 -9.82 -11.40 8.44
CA GLY A 278 -10.68 -10.77 7.42
C GLY A 278 -11.82 -9.89 7.97
N ASP A 279 -12.17 -9.99 9.24
CA ASP A 279 -13.21 -9.18 9.90
C ASP A 279 -12.72 -7.82 10.42
N THR A 280 -11.40 -7.58 10.41
CA THR A 280 -10.78 -6.31 10.77
C THR A 280 -10.87 -5.26 9.67
N ILE A 281 -10.90 -5.69 8.41
CA ILE A 281 -10.78 -4.80 7.24
C ILE A 281 -12.16 -4.44 6.69
N HIS A 282 -12.50 -3.17 6.74
CA HIS A 282 -13.76 -2.61 6.25
C HIS A 282 -13.53 -1.76 5.01
N LEU A 283 -13.87 -2.30 3.84
CA LEU A 283 -13.74 -1.64 2.53
C LEU A 283 -14.93 -0.71 2.23
N GLY A 284 -14.72 0.28 1.37
CA GLY A 284 -15.74 1.27 0.98
C GLY A 284 -16.05 2.33 2.04
N LYS A 285 -15.17 2.50 3.03
CA LYS A 285 -15.35 3.33 4.22
C LYS A 285 -14.53 4.60 4.13
N ARG A 286 -15.03 5.57 3.36
CA ARG A 286 -14.40 6.88 3.22
C ARG A 286 -14.79 7.79 4.39
N LEU A 287 -13.86 8.17 5.24
CA LEU A 287 -14.11 9.12 6.34
C LEU A 287 -14.60 10.47 5.78
N VAL A 288 -15.61 11.06 6.42
CA VAL A 288 -16.12 12.39 6.06
C VAL A 288 -16.25 13.34 7.26
N SER A 289 -16.35 12.82 8.48
CA SER A 289 -16.46 13.63 9.69
C SER A 289 -15.91 12.88 10.90
N ILE A 290 -15.47 13.64 11.89
CA ILE A 290 -14.98 13.16 13.17
C ILE A 290 -15.53 14.05 14.29
N ASP A 291 -15.99 13.45 15.37
CA ASP A 291 -16.39 14.14 16.59
C ASP A 291 -15.55 13.62 17.76
N VAL A 292 -14.75 14.51 18.34
CA VAL A 292 -13.89 14.20 19.48
C VAL A 292 -14.61 14.68 20.73
N GLY A 293 -14.73 13.83 21.74
CA GLY A 293 -15.58 14.13 22.89
C GLY A 293 -16.89 13.36 22.90
N TRP A 294 -16.98 12.27 22.13
CA TRP A 294 -18.19 11.47 22.08
C TRP A 294 -18.36 10.68 23.39
N PHE A 295 -19.60 10.65 23.88
CA PHE A 295 -19.99 9.91 25.08
C PHE A 295 -21.18 8.99 24.77
N PRO A 296 -21.22 7.77 25.32
CA PRO A 296 -22.39 6.91 25.20
C PRO A 296 -23.64 7.58 25.82
N GLU A 297 -24.77 7.57 25.10
CA GLU A 297 -26.03 8.20 25.56
C GLU A 297 -26.57 7.59 26.87
N ASP A 298 -26.16 6.36 27.22
CA ASP A 298 -26.71 5.59 28.34
C ASP A 298 -25.90 5.67 29.67
N GLU A 299 -24.79 6.42 29.74
CA GLU A 299 -23.99 6.55 30.96
C GLU A 299 -24.22 7.89 31.69
N GLN A 300 -24.76 7.85 32.92
CA GLN A 300 -25.00 9.03 33.76
C GLN A 300 -23.71 9.73 34.27
N GLN A 301 -22.55 9.12 34.04
CA GLN A 301 -21.22 9.74 34.14
C GLN A 301 -20.38 9.11 33.03
N PRO A 302 -19.83 9.88 32.07
CA PRO A 302 -19.04 9.27 31.02
C PRO A 302 -17.81 8.59 31.62
N ALA A 303 -17.77 7.25 31.57
CA ALA A 303 -16.63 6.50 32.10
C ALA A 303 -15.39 6.70 31.24
N SER A 304 -15.54 7.06 29.95
CA SER A 304 -14.45 7.45 29.06
C SER A 304 -14.94 8.12 27.78
N GLU A 305 -14.24 9.19 27.41
CA GLU A 305 -14.39 9.93 26.15
C GLU A 305 -13.95 9.06 24.95
N GLY A 306 -14.66 9.14 23.83
CA GLY A 306 -14.32 8.46 22.58
C GLY A 306 -14.29 9.42 21.38
N VAL A 307 -14.00 8.85 20.22
CA VAL A 307 -13.97 9.53 18.93
C VAL A 307 -14.97 8.87 18.00
N LEU A 308 -16.00 9.61 17.60
CA LEU A 308 -16.99 9.15 16.63
C LEU A 308 -16.51 9.46 15.21
N LEU A 309 -16.44 8.43 14.38
CA LEU A 309 -16.09 8.50 12.96
C LEU A 309 -17.36 8.34 12.14
N THR A 310 -17.61 9.27 11.22
CA THR A 310 -18.72 9.16 10.25
C THR A 310 -18.16 8.93 8.85
N PHE A 311 -18.67 7.91 8.17
CA PHE A 311 -18.26 7.54 6.82
C PHE A 311 -19.25 8.02 5.75
N ALA A 312 -18.78 8.10 4.51
CA ALA A 312 -19.56 8.60 3.37
C ALA A 312 -20.81 7.75 3.05
N ASP A 313 -20.85 6.49 3.50
CA ASP A 313 -22.00 5.60 3.37
C ASP A 313 -23.06 5.83 4.47
N GLY A 314 -22.81 6.77 5.39
CA GLY A 314 -23.66 7.09 6.53
C GLY A 314 -23.47 6.17 7.74
N SER A 315 -22.57 5.18 7.66
CA SER A 315 -22.21 4.38 8.84
C SER A 315 -21.31 5.16 9.78
N GLU A 316 -21.34 4.76 11.05
CA GLU A 316 -20.56 5.37 12.11
C GLU A 316 -19.78 4.30 12.89
N HIS A 317 -18.67 4.71 13.50
CA HIS A 317 -17.87 3.87 14.38
C HIS A 317 -17.24 4.69 15.50
N VAL A 318 -17.14 4.12 16.70
CA VAL A 318 -16.55 4.80 17.86
C VAL A 318 -15.20 4.16 18.18
N ALA A 319 -14.20 4.99 18.44
CA ALA A 319 -12.84 4.58 18.78
C ALA A 319 -12.32 5.28 20.04
N ASP A 320 -11.37 4.66 20.72
CA ASP A 320 -10.55 5.29 21.76
C ASP A 320 -9.42 6.12 21.17
N LEU A 321 -8.80 5.60 20.11
CA LEU A 321 -7.67 6.18 19.40
C LEU A 321 -7.92 6.05 17.89
N VAL A 322 -7.71 7.15 17.16
CA VAL A 322 -7.76 7.18 15.70
C VAL A 322 -6.38 7.39 15.13
N VAL A 323 -5.98 6.55 14.19
CA VAL A 323 -4.70 6.63 13.49
C VAL A 323 -4.96 7.01 12.03
N GLY A 324 -4.44 8.17 11.64
CA GLY A 324 -4.43 8.63 10.26
C GLY A 324 -3.31 7.97 9.47
N ALA A 325 -3.67 6.97 8.66
CA ALA A 325 -2.81 6.28 7.69
C ALA A 325 -3.18 6.62 6.23
N ASP A 326 -4.03 7.63 6.03
CA ASP A 326 -4.73 7.96 4.79
C ASP A 326 -3.86 8.75 3.79
N GLY A 327 -2.55 8.66 3.97
CA GLY A 327 -1.51 9.01 3.02
C GLY A 327 -1.36 10.50 2.70
N VAL A 328 -0.75 10.75 1.54
CA VAL A 328 -0.32 12.11 1.17
C VAL A 328 -1.48 13.10 1.11
N HIS A 329 -2.70 12.67 0.80
CA HIS A 329 -3.91 13.52 0.78
C HIS A 329 -4.83 13.25 1.97
N SER A 330 -4.24 12.94 3.13
CA SER A 330 -4.94 12.62 4.38
C SER A 330 -6.12 13.56 4.67
N THR A 331 -7.31 12.97 4.69
CA THR A 331 -8.55 13.62 5.14
C THR A 331 -8.44 13.96 6.61
N LEU A 332 -7.89 13.04 7.43
CA LEU A 332 -7.74 13.27 8.86
C LEU A 332 -6.84 14.48 9.15
N ARG A 333 -5.68 14.57 8.51
CA ARG A 333 -4.80 15.75 8.63
C ARG A 333 -5.50 17.02 8.19
N SER A 334 -6.27 17.00 7.09
CA SER A 334 -7.00 18.18 6.62
C SER A 334 -8.12 18.62 7.57
N LEU A 335 -8.73 17.72 8.34
CA LEU A 335 -9.74 18.08 9.35
C LEU A 335 -9.13 18.85 10.53
N PHE A 336 -7.92 18.49 10.97
CA PHE A 336 -7.24 19.12 12.12
C PHE A 336 -6.30 20.25 11.74
N LEU A 337 -5.75 20.23 10.53
CA LEU A 337 -4.80 21.22 10.00
C LEU A 337 -5.30 21.75 8.64
N PRO A 338 -6.40 22.53 8.60
CA PRO A 338 -6.98 23.03 7.36
C PRO A 338 -6.03 23.95 6.57
N ASP A 339 -5.07 24.57 7.25
CA ASP A 339 -4.07 25.45 6.66
C ASP A 339 -2.79 24.71 6.19
N TYR A 340 -2.69 23.39 6.42
CA TYR A 340 -1.54 22.59 5.99
C TYR A 340 -1.49 22.46 4.47
N LYS A 341 -0.40 22.95 3.87
CA LYS A 341 -0.26 22.99 2.40
C LYS A 341 0.64 21.87 1.90
N LEU A 342 0.09 21.08 0.98
CA LEU A 342 0.87 20.22 0.10
C LEU A 342 1.18 20.98 -1.17
N GLU A 343 2.42 20.88 -1.62
CA GLU A 343 2.90 21.53 -2.83
C GLU A 343 3.44 20.48 -3.80
N PRO A 344 3.25 20.68 -5.11
CA PRO A 344 3.97 19.92 -6.11
C PRO A 344 5.48 20.07 -5.89
N THR A 345 6.21 18.97 -5.94
CA THR A 345 7.67 18.99 -5.78
C THR A 345 8.39 19.48 -7.04
N GLY A 346 7.68 19.58 -8.16
CA GLY A 346 8.25 19.74 -9.51
C GLY A 346 8.90 18.46 -10.06
N GLN A 347 9.03 17.42 -9.23
CA GLN A 347 9.52 16.12 -9.69
C GLN A 347 8.39 15.30 -10.30
N MET A 348 8.67 14.72 -11.46
CA MET A 348 7.77 13.83 -12.16
C MET A 348 8.41 12.45 -12.30
N ALA A 349 7.72 11.41 -11.82
CA ALA A 349 8.12 10.03 -12.06
C ALA A 349 7.25 9.41 -13.17
N LEU A 350 7.89 8.86 -14.19
CA LEU A 350 7.26 8.02 -15.19
C LEU A 350 7.60 6.57 -14.86
N ARG A 351 6.62 5.75 -14.51
CA ARG A 351 6.84 4.38 -14.01
C ARG A 351 6.17 3.39 -14.92
N ALA A 352 6.85 2.31 -15.24
CA ALA A 352 6.21 1.12 -15.81
C ALA A 352 6.64 -0.10 -15.01
N VAL A 353 5.67 -0.97 -14.72
CA VAL A 353 5.89 -2.30 -14.18
C VAL A 353 5.31 -3.32 -15.15
N PHE A 354 6.08 -4.36 -15.46
CA PHE A 354 5.68 -5.40 -16.40
C PHE A 354 6.35 -6.73 -16.06
N ASP A 355 5.94 -7.82 -16.72
CA ASP A 355 6.53 -9.14 -16.50
C ASP A 355 7.95 -9.23 -17.05
N GLU A 356 8.86 -9.85 -16.28
CA GLU A 356 10.27 -10.08 -16.67
C GLU A 356 10.39 -10.81 -18.01
N ALA A 357 9.39 -11.63 -18.38
CA ALA A 357 9.31 -12.30 -19.67
C ALA A 357 9.49 -11.37 -20.88
N HIS A 358 9.13 -10.08 -20.76
CA HIS A 358 9.33 -9.09 -21.83
C HIS A 358 10.80 -8.72 -22.08
N ILE A 359 11.68 -8.94 -21.10
CA ILE A 359 13.10 -8.57 -21.13
C ILE A 359 14.02 -9.76 -20.83
N HIS A 360 13.49 -10.98 -20.85
CA HIS A 360 14.25 -12.18 -20.49
C HIS A 360 15.51 -12.36 -21.35
N ASP A 361 15.43 -12.03 -22.64
CA ASP A 361 16.57 -12.08 -23.56
C ASP A 361 17.65 -11.03 -23.24
N LEU A 362 17.25 -9.85 -22.74
CA LEU A 362 18.17 -8.80 -22.30
C LEU A 362 18.91 -9.22 -21.04
N ILE A 363 18.17 -9.72 -20.05
CA ILE A 363 18.73 -10.26 -18.81
C ILE A 363 19.70 -11.41 -19.10
N SER A 364 19.34 -12.32 -20.00
CA SER A 364 20.19 -13.45 -20.36
C SER A 364 21.54 -13.02 -20.98
N ARG A 365 21.53 -11.92 -21.74
CA ARG A 365 22.75 -11.33 -22.34
C ARG A 365 23.54 -10.49 -21.35
N ASN A 366 22.86 -9.84 -20.42
CA ASN A 366 23.46 -8.98 -19.41
C ASN A 366 22.74 -9.14 -18.06
N PRO A 367 23.21 -10.07 -17.21
CA PRO A 367 22.60 -10.35 -15.91
C PRO A 367 22.49 -9.12 -14.99
N GLU A 368 23.35 -8.11 -15.17
CA GLU A 368 23.32 -6.86 -14.40
C GLU A 368 22.02 -6.05 -14.56
N ILE A 369 21.25 -6.28 -15.63
CA ILE A 369 19.95 -5.62 -15.85
C ILE A 369 18.95 -5.98 -14.73
N ARG A 370 19.10 -7.17 -14.13
CA ARG A 370 18.22 -7.63 -13.06
C ARG A 370 18.33 -6.77 -11.79
N ASN A 371 19.51 -6.22 -11.56
CA ASN A 371 19.86 -5.53 -10.31
C ASN A 371 19.25 -4.12 -10.22
N SER A 372 19.18 -3.59 -8.99
CA SER A 372 18.75 -2.21 -8.75
C SER A 372 19.79 -1.21 -9.25
N VAL A 373 19.51 -0.56 -10.37
CA VAL A 373 20.41 0.40 -11.01
C VAL A 373 19.75 1.77 -11.10
N HIS A 374 20.44 2.80 -10.60
CA HIS A 374 20.09 4.20 -10.81
C HIS A 374 21.08 4.80 -11.80
N VAL A 375 20.59 5.35 -12.89
CA VAL A 375 21.39 5.94 -13.95
C VAL A 375 21.29 7.46 -13.86
N VAL A 376 22.43 8.11 -13.68
CA VAL A 376 22.54 9.55 -13.48
C VAL A 376 22.84 10.22 -14.80
N GLY A 377 21.91 11.07 -15.23
CA GLY A 377 21.99 11.83 -16.47
C GLY A 377 22.20 13.32 -16.25
N PRO A 378 22.38 14.09 -17.33
CA PRO A 378 22.66 15.51 -17.26
C PRO A 378 21.45 16.35 -16.84
N ASP A 379 20.23 15.89 -17.10
CA ASP A 379 19.00 16.63 -16.84
C ASP A 379 17.86 15.79 -16.24
N ARG A 380 18.03 14.47 -16.22
CA ARG A 380 17.04 13.50 -15.73
C ARG A 380 17.78 12.25 -15.31
N ASN A 381 17.09 11.39 -14.56
CA ASN A 381 17.60 10.10 -14.13
C ASN A 381 16.73 8.98 -14.67
N PHE A 382 17.29 7.76 -14.63
CA PHE A 382 16.58 6.53 -14.96
C PHE A 382 16.83 5.51 -13.87
N PHE A 383 15.85 4.72 -13.51
CA PHE A 383 15.99 3.63 -12.56
C PHE A 383 15.37 2.37 -13.15
N SER A 384 16.00 1.22 -12.91
CA SER A 384 15.45 -0.08 -13.26
C SER A 384 15.80 -1.12 -12.20
N SER A 385 14.91 -2.09 -12.00
CA SER A 385 15.16 -3.22 -11.12
C SER A 385 14.18 -4.36 -11.37
N MET A 386 14.59 -5.60 -11.11
CA MET A 386 13.64 -6.67 -10.84
C MET A 386 12.83 -6.36 -9.58
N LEU A 387 11.65 -6.95 -9.51
CA LEU A 387 10.78 -6.99 -8.36
C LEU A 387 10.43 -8.46 -8.10
N GLY A 388 9.88 -8.76 -6.91
CA GLY A 388 9.39 -10.11 -6.63
C GLY A 388 8.30 -10.57 -7.61
N LYS A 389 8.08 -11.89 -7.63
CA LYS A 389 7.13 -12.61 -8.50
C LYS A 389 7.34 -12.33 -10.00
N GLY A 390 8.61 -12.25 -10.41
CA GLY A 390 8.99 -12.12 -11.82
C GLY A 390 8.53 -10.82 -12.47
N LYS A 391 8.34 -9.75 -11.68
CA LYS A 391 8.03 -8.41 -12.20
C LYS A 391 9.31 -7.61 -12.41
N PHE A 392 9.25 -6.61 -13.28
CA PHE A 392 10.34 -5.67 -13.54
C PHE A 392 9.81 -4.25 -13.58
N THR A 393 10.59 -3.30 -13.07
CA THR A 393 10.24 -1.88 -13.06
C THR A 393 11.24 -1.03 -13.80
N VAL A 394 10.72 0.04 -14.40
CA VAL A 394 11.49 1.14 -14.97
C VAL A 394 10.89 2.44 -14.47
N VAL A 395 11.75 3.40 -14.13
CA VAL A 395 11.33 4.70 -13.64
C VAL A 395 12.18 5.78 -14.30
N GLY A 396 11.56 6.63 -15.10
CA GLY A 396 12.17 7.90 -15.50
C GLY A 396 11.87 8.96 -14.46
N LEU A 397 12.89 9.70 -14.02
CA LEU A 397 12.76 10.79 -13.06
C LEU A 397 13.19 12.09 -13.72
N GLY A 398 12.22 12.96 -13.99
CA GLY A 398 12.42 14.30 -14.53
C GLY A 398 12.07 15.39 -13.52
N TYR A 399 12.63 16.57 -13.73
CA TYR A 399 12.32 17.78 -12.99
C TYR A 399 11.68 18.81 -13.92
N HIS A 400 10.61 19.46 -13.46
CA HIS A 400 9.93 20.54 -14.15
C HIS A 400 9.65 21.68 -13.18
N SER A 401 9.95 22.90 -13.61
CA SER A 401 9.54 24.10 -12.88
C SER A 401 8.07 24.42 -13.16
N VAL A 402 7.42 25.11 -12.23
CA VAL A 402 6.04 25.61 -12.41
C VAL A 402 5.97 26.61 -13.58
N GLU A 403 7.06 27.32 -13.89
CA GLU A 403 7.15 28.28 -15.00
C GLU A 403 7.12 27.60 -16.39
N GLU A 404 7.62 26.37 -16.51
CA GLU A 404 7.58 25.59 -17.77
C GLU A 404 6.15 25.17 -18.18
N GLU A 405 5.20 25.12 -17.23
CA GLU A 405 3.79 24.91 -17.57
C GLU A 405 3.20 26.10 -18.35
N GLU A 406 3.70 27.33 -18.12
CA GLU A 406 3.22 28.55 -18.77
C GLU A 406 3.89 28.83 -20.13
N GLU A 407 5.16 28.47 -20.32
CA GLU A 407 5.93 28.82 -21.55
C GLU A 407 5.74 27.88 -22.76
N GLY A 408 4.99 26.78 -22.63
CA GLY A 408 4.46 26.06 -23.79
C GLY A 408 5.33 24.93 -24.36
N GLU A 409 6.29 24.39 -23.60
CA GLU A 409 6.88 23.10 -23.96
C GLU A 409 5.82 21.99 -23.88
N ASN A 410 5.62 21.28 -25.00
CA ASN A 410 4.62 20.22 -25.13
C ASN A 410 5.22 18.90 -24.66
N THR A 411 5.29 18.70 -23.34
CA THR A 411 5.74 17.44 -22.76
C THR A 411 4.62 16.40 -22.75
N ALA A 412 4.95 15.10 -22.77
CA ALA A 412 3.98 14.01 -22.85
C ALA A 412 3.08 13.88 -21.60
N TRP A 413 3.42 14.58 -20.51
CA TRP A 413 2.74 14.55 -19.21
C TRP A 413 1.95 15.82 -18.87
N LYS A 414 2.00 16.87 -19.70
CA LYS A 414 1.31 18.13 -19.40
C LYS A 414 -0.20 17.91 -19.19
N GLY A 415 -0.70 18.37 -18.04
CA GLY A 415 -2.12 18.24 -17.66
C GLY A 415 -2.58 16.82 -17.29
N LYS A 416 -1.64 15.88 -17.10
CA LYS A 416 -1.94 14.52 -16.63
C LYS A 416 -2.11 14.46 -15.12
N LYS A 417 -3.01 13.59 -14.67
CA LYS A 417 -3.26 13.28 -13.27
C LYS A 417 -2.43 12.07 -12.84
N TRP A 418 -2.34 11.89 -11.52
CA TRP A 418 -1.75 10.69 -10.92
C TRP A 418 -2.30 9.42 -11.59
N ASP A 419 -1.39 8.53 -11.98
CA ASP A 419 -1.67 7.23 -12.61
C ASP A 419 -2.26 7.27 -14.05
N ASP A 420 -2.27 8.45 -14.70
CA ASP A 420 -2.64 8.52 -16.11
C ASP A 420 -1.64 7.78 -17.01
N VAL A 421 -2.15 7.18 -18.09
CA VAL A 421 -1.32 6.57 -19.14
C VAL A 421 -0.50 7.64 -19.86
N VAL A 422 0.80 7.36 -20.01
CA VAL A 422 1.73 8.11 -20.85
C VAL A 422 2.12 7.30 -22.08
N ASP A 423 2.32 8.02 -23.18
CA ASP A 423 2.81 7.44 -24.41
C ASP A 423 4.26 6.95 -24.24
N VAL A 424 4.47 5.66 -24.50
CA VAL A 424 5.77 5.00 -24.37
C VAL A 424 6.77 5.54 -25.40
N GLU A 425 6.31 5.96 -26.58
CA GLU A 425 7.20 6.43 -27.64
C GLU A 425 7.84 7.78 -27.28
N SER A 426 7.05 8.69 -26.70
CA SER A 426 7.55 9.94 -26.14
C SER A 426 8.62 9.69 -25.07
N PHE A 427 8.38 8.70 -24.19
CA PHE A 427 9.35 8.28 -23.18
C PHE A 427 10.63 7.73 -23.81
N ARG A 428 10.54 6.86 -24.83
CA ARG A 428 11.74 6.36 -25.56
C ARG A 428 12.56 7.49 -26.16
N ASN A 429 11.92 8.46 -26.81
CA ASN A 429 12.61 9.56 -27.47
C ASN A 429 13.41 10.43 -26.49
N GLU A 430 13.02 10.49 -25.22
CA GLU A 430 13.76 11.21 -24.18
C GLU A 430 15.08 10.55 -23.77
N TYR A 431 15.18 9.23 -23.94
CA TYR A 431 16.34 8.43 -23.58
C TYR A 431 17.10 7.91 -24.80
N LYS A 432 16.78 8.36 -26.02
CA LYS A 432 17.35 7.84 -27.29
C LYS A 432 18.88 7.93 -27.39
N ASP A 433 19.49 8.92 -26.73
CA ASP A 433 20.93 9.17 -26.75
C ASP A 433 21.67 8.51 -25.57
N TRP A 434 20.93 7.80 -24.70
CA TRP A 434 21.48 7.13 -23.52
C TRP A 434 22.13 5.79 -23.89
N ASN A 435 22.78 5.16 -22.92
CA ASN A 435 23.45 3.88 -23.14
C ASN A 435 22.51 2.82 -23.78
N PRO A 436 22.98 2.04 -24.78
CA PRO A 436 22.14 1.11 -25.53
C PRO A 436 21.31 0.12 -24.70
N TRP A 437 21.80 -0.32 -23.53
CA TRP A 437 21.01 -1.25 -22.69
C TRP A 437 19.72 -0.59 -22.16
N ILE A 438 19.71 0.73 -22.02
CA ILE A 438 18.54 1.49 -21.59
C ILE A 438 17.55 1.58 -22.74
N THR A 439 17.99 1.98 -23.94
CA THR A 439 17.10 2.06 -25.11
C THR A 439 16.52 0.69 -25.47
N ASP A 440 17.33 -0.36 -25.45
CA ASP A 440 16.88 -1.74 -25.67
C ASP A 440 15.77 -2.16 -24.68
N LEU A 441 15.88 -1.73 -23.43
CA LEU A 441 14.93 -2.03 -22.37
C LEU A 441 13.64 -1.21 -22.51
N LEU A 442 13.74 0.07 -22.90
CA LEU A 442 12.57 0.90 -23.20
C LEU A 442 11.77 0.38 -24.40
N ASP A 443 12.42 -0.26 -25.37
CA ASP A 443 11.76 -0.93 -26.50
C ASP A 443 10.89 -2.11 -26.07
N ARG A 444 11.15 -2.70 -24.90
CA ARG A 444 10.38 -3.84 -24.37
C ARG A 444 9.21 -3.46 -23.46
N ILE A 445 9.10 -2.18 -23.09
CA ILE A 445 7.99 -1.70 -22.26
C ILE A 445 6.66 -1.97 -22.97
N PRO A 446 5.73 -2.71 -22.35
CA PRO A 446 4.43 -2.97 -22.94
C PRO A 446 3.62 -1.67 -23.15
N PRO A 447 2.84 -1.56 -24.22
CA PRO A 447 1.92 -0.43 -24.39
C PRO A 447 0.99 -0.26 -23.19
N ASN A 448 0.70 0.98 -22.80
CA ASN A 448 -0.17 1.35 -21.68
C ASN A 448 0.30 0.95 -20.27
N SER A 449 1.53 0.42 -20.13
CA SER A 449 2.13 0.13 -18.81
C SER A 449 2.81 1.35 -18.17
N LEU A 450 3.14 2.37 -18.97
CA LEU A 450 3.78 3.59 -18.49
C LEU A 450 2.76 4.58 -17.90
N ARG A 451 3.01 4.96 -16.65
CA ARG A 451 2.13 5.79 -15.81
C ARG A 451 2.88 6.99 -15.29
N VAL A 452 2.17 8.10 -15.14
CA VAL A 452 2.72 9.35 -14.60
C VAL A 452 2.38 9.55 -13.14
N HIS A 453 3.39 9.97 -12.40
CA HIS A 453 3.37 10.02 -10.96
C HIS A 453 3.95 11.35 -10.45
N PRO A 454 3.14 12.44 -10.40
CA PRO A 454 3.57 13.71 -9.86
C PRO A 454 3.90 13.61 -8.36
N GLY A 455 5.05 14.16 -7.96
CA GLY A 455 5.45 14.23 -6.56
C GLY A 455 4.76 15.36 -5.81
N TRP A 456 4.30 15.06 -4.60
CA TRP A 456 3.75 16.04 -3.66
C TRP A 456 4.50 15.95 -2.34
N ALA A 457 4.85 17.10 -1.77
CA ALA A 457 5.47 17.16 -0.46
C ALA A 457 5.03 18.41 0.28
N SER A 458 5.30 18.44 1.58
CA SER A 458 5.22 19.65 2.38
C SER A 458 6.60 20.13 2.81
N ASN A 459 6.73 21.41 3.12
CA ASN A 459 7.88 21.98 3.82
C ASN A 459 7.65 22.06 5.35
N GLN A 460 6.47 21.66 5.82
CA GLN A 460 6.09 21.69 7.22
C GLN A 460 5.92 20.27 7.74
N VAL A 461 6.60 19.97 8.85
CA VAL A 461 6.30 18.78 9.65
C VAL A 461 5.03 19.09 10.44
N PRO A 462 3.90 18.41 10.20
CA PRO A 462 2.70 18.62 11.00
C PRO A 462 2.93 18.08 12.41
N PRO A 463 2.27 18.64 13.44
CA PRO A 463 2.14 17.96 14.72
C PRO A 463 1.56 16.56 14.48
N PRO A 464 2.18 15.49 15.01
CA PRO A 464 1.71 14.13 14.77
C PRO A 464 0.47 13.78 15.59
N ILE A 465 0.14 14.55 16.62
CA ILE A 465 -0.94 14.27 17.58
C ILE A 465 -1.99 15.36 17.52
N HIS A 466 -3.26 14.97 17.58
CA HIS A 466 -4.39 15.88 17.69
C HIS A 466 -5.38 15.38 18.75
N ALA A 467 -5.92 16.32 19.54
CA ALA A 467 -6.99 16.07 20.52
C ALA A 467 -6.79 14.82 21.40
N ASP A 468 -5.53 14.55 21.80
CA ASP A 468 -5.06 13.48 22.70
C ASP A 468 -5.45 12.04 22.32
N ARG A 469 -6.11 11.86 21.17
CA ARG A 469 -6.75 10.61 20.71
C ARG A 469 -6.61 10.40 19.22
N ILE A 470 -5.83 11.22 18.56
CA ILE A 470 -5.61 11.15 17.12
C ILE A 470 -4.12 11.25 16.84
N VAL A 471 -3.62 10.35 16.01
CA VAL A 471 -2.20 10.31 15.64
C VAL A 471 -2.04 10.09 14.14
N LEU A 472 -1.13 10.81 13.50
CA LEU A 472 -0.81 10.71 12.08
C LEU A 472 0.45 9.86 11.89
N LEU A 473 0.44 8.98 10.90
CA LEU A 473 1.56 8.08 10.55
C LEU A 473 1.80 8.09 9.02
N GLY A 474 2.97 7.62 8.58
CA GLY A 474 3.27 7.50 7.15
C GLY A 474 3.17 8.82 6.39
N ASP A 475 2.70 8.80 5.14
CA ASP A 475 2.54 10.02 4.34
C ASP A 475 1.47 11.00 4.90
N ALA A 476 0.62 10.57 5.84
CA ALA A 476 -0.26 11.47 6.58
C ALA A 476 0.54 12.31 7.61
N PHE A 477 1.66 11.81 8.12
CA PHE A 477 2.56 12.54 9.01
C PHE A 477 3.71 13.21 8.26
N HIS A 478 4.40 12.50 7.37
CA HIS A 478 5.62 12.98 6.72
C HIS A 478 5.59 12.86 5.19
N PRO A 479 4.68 13.57 4.49
CA PRO A 479 4.58 13.53 3.02
C PRO A 479 5.83 14.13 2.36
N HIS A 480 6.74 13.26 1.91
CA HIS A 480 8.06 13.65 1.45
C HIS A 480 8.30 13.36 -0.05
N GLY A 481 7.21 13.20 -0.82
CA GLY A 481 7.24 13.14 -2.30
C GLY A 481 7.94 11.92 -2.91
N GLY A 482 8.06 10.83 -2.16
CA GLY A 482 8.77 9.63 -2.62
C GLY A 482 10.30 9.78 -2.65
N ALA A 483 10.84 10.84 -2.05
CA ALA A 483 12.28 11.04 -1.94
C ALA A 483 12.97 9.83 -1.29
N LEU A 484 14.15 9.48 -1.81
CA LEU A 484 15.04 8.43 -1.28
C LEU A 484 14.44 7.01 -1.21
N ALA A 485 13.24 6.77 -1.75
CA ALA A 485 12.54 5.49 -1.65
C ALA A 485 12.43 4.95 -0.20
N ALA A 486 12.24 5.85 0.77
CA ALA A 486 12.24 5.52 2.20
C ALA A 486 10.85 5.49 2.85
N GLY A 487 9.80 6.00 2.18
CA GLY A 487 8.48 6.21 2.79
C GLY A 487 7.88 4.97 3.43
N GLY A 488 7.87 3.84 2.72
CA GLY A 488 7.34 2.58 3.26
C GLY A 488 8.08 2.11 4.52
N SER A 489 9.41 2.26 4.57
CA SER A 489 10.18 1.90 5.77
C SER A 489 9.95 2.87 6.94
N LEU A 490 9.77 4.17 6.65
CA LEU A 490 9.46 5.17 7.68
C LEU A 490 8.10 4.93 8.32
N ALA A 491 7.11 4.55 7.52
CA ALA A 491 5.77 4.26 8.00
C ALA A 491 5.72 2.99 8.86
N ILE A 492 6.53 1.99 8.49
CA ILE A 492 6.77 0.81 9.33
C ILE A 492 7.41 1.20 10.67
N ASP A 493 8.43 2.07 10.67
CA ASP A 493 9.03 2.57 11.92
C ASP A 493 7.99 3.33 12.77
N ASP A 494 7.11 4.13 12.16
CA ASP A 494 6.07 4.81 12.91
C ASP A 494 5.11 3.81 13.60
N SER A 495 4.74 2.76 12.89
CA SER A 495 3.87 1.71 13.43
C SER A 495 4.51 1.01 14.64
N ILE A 496 5.81 0.69 14.55
CA ILE A 496 6.58 0.11 15.67
C ILE A 496 6.64 1.08 16.85
N ALA A 497 6.95 2.36 16.61
CA ALA A 497 7.04 3.35 17.68
C ALA A 497 5.71 3.54 18.42
N LEU A 498 4.58 3.59 17.69
CA LEU A 498 3.26 3.72 18.30
C LEU A 498 2.95 2.48 19.14
N PHE A 499 3.25 1.29 18.62
CA PHE A 499 3.07 0.05 19.35
C PHE A 499 3.88 0.02 20.66
N LEU A 500 5.18 0.33 20.59
CA LEU A 500 6.05 0.37 21.77
C LEU A 500 5.54 1.33 22.84
N ALA A 501 5.04 2.49 22.43
CA ALA A 501 4.48 3.48 23.35
C ALA A 501 3.20 2.99 24.04
N LEU A 502 2.27 2.40 23.27
CA LEU A 502 1.03 1.82 23.81
C LEU A 502 1.33 0.65 24.76
N GLN A 503 2.28 -0.22 24.40
CA GLN A 503 2.68 -1.35 25.22
C GLN A 503 3.32 -0.87 26.53
N HIS A 504 4.15 0.17 26.49
CA HIS A 504 4.83 0.71 27.67
C HIS A 504 3.84 1.21 28.72
N VAL A 505 2.82 1.98 28.31
CA VAL A 505 1.81 2.49 29.25
C VAL A 505 0.92 1.38 29.79
N GLN A 506 0.58 0.37 28.98
CA GLN A 506 -0.18 -0.79 29.45
C GLN A 506 0.56 -1.56 30.54
N GLN A 507 1.86 -1.80 30.36
CA GLN A 507 2.68 -2.56 31.32
C GLN A 507 2.94 -1.78 32.62
N SER A 508 3.16 -0.47 32.52
CA SER A 508 3.44 0.40 33.68
C SER A 508 2.24 0.53 34.62
N SER A 509 1.02 0.33 34.11
CA SER A 509 -0.23 0.43 34.87
C SER A 509 -0.67 -0.85 35.57
N THR A 510 0.04 -1.96 35.35
CA THR A 510 -0.16 -3.22 36.09
C THR A 510 0.51 -3.12 37.47
N PRO A 511 -0.19 -3.34 38.60
CA PRO A 511 0.43 -3.31 39.93
C PRO A 511 1.58 -4.31 40.01
N SER A 512 2.80 -3.80 40.18
CA SER A 512 4.01 -4.59 40.38
C SER A 512 3.90 -5.37 41.68
N THR A 513 3.52 -6.64 41.58
CA THR A 513 3.70 -7.56 42.70
C THR A 513 5.18 -7.94 42.73
N SER A 514 5.92 -7.28 43.62
CA SER A 514 7.31 -7.51 44.01
C SER A 514 8.43 -7.01 43.07
N SER A 515 9.25 -6.17 43.70
CA SER A 515 10.53 -5.64 43.26
C SER A 515 11.61 -6.73 43.06
N SER A 516 12.24 -6.75 41.89
CA SER A 516 13.66 -7.09 41.79
C SER A 516 14.32 -6.30 40.67
N SER A 517 15.26 -5.44 41.06
CA SER A 517 16.11 -4.62 40.21
C SER A 517 17.08 -5.48 39.39
N SER A 518 16.81 -5.62 38.10
CA SER A 518 17.80 -5.91 37.04
C SER A 518 17.11 -5.81 35.68
N PHE A 519 17.43 -4.78 34.90
CA PHE A 519 17.10 -4.72 33.47
C PHE A 519 17.98 -5.76 32.74
N ASP A 520 17.44 -6.97 32.58
CA ASP A 520 17.99 -7.98 31.67
C ASP A 520 17.10 -8.06 30.43
N VAL A 521 17.74 -8.07 29.26
CA VAL A 521 17.13 -8.30 27.95
C VAL A 521 16.40 -9.65 27.97
N PRO A 522 15.11 -9.77 27.56
CA PRO A 522 14.38 -11.02 27.71
C PRO A 522 14.94 -12.11 26.79
N SER A 523 15.39 -13.22 27.39
CA SER A 523 15.62 -14.47 26.67
C SER A 523 14.28 -15.21 26.49
N ASN A 524 14.08 -15.76 25.28
CA ASN A 524 12.90 -16.48 24.83
C ASN A 524 12.53 -17.66 25.76
N SER A 525 11.68 -17.43 26.77
CA SER A 525 10.73 -18.41 27.35
C SER A 525 10.16 -17.92 28.68
N ARG A 526 9.16 -17.03 28.65
CA ARG A 526 8.20 -16.92 29.75
C ARG A 526 6.79 -16.87 29.18
N SER A 527 5.97 -17.82 29.60
CA SER A 527 4.52 -17.80 29.44
C SER A 527 3.98 -16.50 30.05
N ILE A 528 3.55 -15.57 29.20
CA ILE A 528 2.91 -14.32 29.59
C ILE A 528 1.55 -14.69 30.21
N GLU A 529 1.36 -14.38 31.49
CA GLU A 529 0.02 -14.35 32.07
C GLU A 529 -0.78 -13.28 31.32
N VAL A 530 -1.82 -13.71 30.61
CA VAL A 530 -2.74 -12.83 29.87
C VAL A 530 -3.41 -11.90 30.87
N SER A 531 -2.88 -10.68 31.01
CA SER A 531 -3.50 -9.61 31.80
C SER A 531 -4.88 -9.31 31.22
N ALA A 532 -5.87 -9.12 32.09
CA ALA A 532 -7.24 -8.86 31.67
C ALA A 532 -7.33 -7.60 30.77
N ARG A 533 -8.20 -7.64 29.75
CA ARG A 533 -8.50 -6.52 28.84
C ARG A 533 -8.88 -5.29 29.68
N ARG A 534 -8.13 -4.20 29.54
CA ARG A 534 -8.35 -2.94 30.24
C ARG A 534 -8.25 -1.79 29.26
N ARG A 535 -9.23 -0.89 29.29
CA ARG A 535 -9.19 0.37 28.56
C ARG A 535 -8.12 1.31 29.11
N LEU A 536 -7.37 1.97 28.23
CA LEU A 536 -6.43 3.02 28.61
C LEU A 536 -7.21 4.29 28.94
N SER A 537 -6.83 4.95 30.03
CA SER A 537 -7.35 6.27 30.38
C SER A 537 -6.85 7.34 29.40
N THR A 538 -7.54 8.48 29.32
CA THR A 538 -7.10 9.61 28.48
C THR A 538 -5.66 10.03 28.77
N SER A 539 -5.24 10.03 30.04
CA SER A 539 -3.86 10.38 30.42
C SER A 539 -2.83 9.35 29.95
N GLU A 540 -3.16 8.07 29.98
CA GLU A 540 -2.25 7.02 29.48
C GLU A 540 -2.16 7.04 27.95
N LEU A 541 -3.28 7.30 27.27
CA LEU A 541 -3.28 7.51 25.81
C LEU A 541 -2.44 8.73 25.43
N SER A 542 -2.66 9.86 26.09
CA SER A 542 -1.85 11.07 25.87
C SER A 542 -0.37 10.81 26.07
N HIS A 543 0.01 10.11 27.15
CA HIS A 543 1.41 9.77 27.43
C HIS A 543 2.00 8.85 26.35
N ALA A 544 1.27 7.83 25.91
CA ALA A 544 1.71 6.98 24.80
C ALA A 544 1.90 7.78 23.50
N LEU A 545 1.00 8.73 23.21
CA LEU A 545 1.14 9.57 22.02
C LEU A 545 2.35 10.50 22.13
N ASP A 546 2.61 11.10 23.30
CA ASP A 546 3.79 11.94 23.54
C ASP A 546 5.11 11.15 23.38
N LEU A 547 5.14 9.90 23.85
CA LEU A 547 6.27 8.99 23.65
C LEU A 547 6.47 8.66 22.16
N TYR A 548 5.38 8.38 21.43
CA TYR A 548 5.43 8.19 19.97
C TYR A 548 6.01 9.42 19.27
N ALA A 549 5.50 10.62 19.57
CA ALA A 549 5.96 11.85 18.97
C ALA A 549 7.43 12.12 19.29
N SER A 550 7.84 11.95 20.54
CA SER A 550 9.24 12.11 20.99
C SER A 550 10.19 11.14 20.29
N THR A 551 9.72 9.93 19.99
CA THR A 551 10.46 8.90 19.24
C THR A 551 10.62 9.27 17.76
N ARG A 552 9.55 9.77 17.12
CA ARG A 552 9.48 9.89 15.66
C ARG A 552 9.78 11.27 15.09
N LEU A 553 9.39 12.35 15.78
CA LEU A 553 9.59 13.72 15.30
C LEU A 553 11.04 14.07 14.95
N PRO A 554 12.06 13.67 15.74
CA PRO A 554 13.45 13.99 15.40
C PRO A 554 13.88 13.38 14.06
N HIS A 555 13.50 12.13 13.81
CA HIS A 555 13.83 11.42 12.57
C HIS A 555 13.05 11.98 11.38
N ALA A 556 11.72 12.14 11.52
CA ALA A 556 10.88 12.74 10.49
C ALA A 556 11.37 14.13 10.09
N SER A 557 11.67 14.99 11.07
CA SER A 557 12.20 16.35 10.83
C SER A 557 13.53 16.34 10.07
N ARG A 558 14.41 15.37 10.37
CA ARG A 558 15.66 15.19 9.62
C ARG A 558 15.41 14.83 8.16
N VAL A 559 14.41 14.00 7.87
CA VAL A 559 13.99 13.65 6.51
C VAL A 559 13.44 14.88 5.78
N PHE A 560 12.54 15.65 6.40
CA PHE A 560 12.03 16.89 5.82
C PHE A 560 13.14 17.87 5.45
N ASN A 561 14.11 18.08 6.34
CA ASN A 561 15.27 18.94 6.06
C ASN A 561 16.10 18.46 4.85
N VAL A 562 16.16 17.15 4.60
CA VAL A 562 16.84 16.60 3.42
C VAL A 562 16.01 16.85 2.17
N VAL A 563 14.70 16.62 2.22
CA VAL A 563 13.80 16.81 1.10
C VAL A 563 13.68 18.29 0.71
N GLU A 564 13.63 19.19 1.68
CA GLU A 564 13.62 20.63 1.43
C GLU A 564 14.87 21.07 0.64
N ARG A 565 16.06 20.66 1.08
CA ARG A 565 17.32 20.91 0.34
C ARG A 565 17.33 20.29 -1.07
N MET A 566 16.69 19.13 -1.25
CA MET A 566 16.52 18.56 -2.59
C MET A 566 15.61 19.45 -3.44
N ARG A 567 14.48 19.92 -2.90
CA ARG A 567 13.52 20.79 -3.60
C ARG A 567 14.11 22.16 -3.96
N GLU A 568 14.92 22.78 -3.10
CA GLU A 568 15.63 24.03 -3.42
C GLU A 568 16.53 23.93 -4.66
N ASN A 569 17.05 22.73 -4.96
CA ASN A 569 17.84 22.49 -6.16
C ASN A 569 16.98 22.27 -7.40
N VAL A 570 15.74 21.78 -7.23
CA VAL A 570 14.75 21.58 -8.30
C VAL A 570 14.09 22.89 -8.72
N ALA A 571 13.91 23.85 -7.80
CA ALA A 571 13.34 25.16 -8.08
C ALA A 571 14.23 26.07 -8.94
N LYS A 572 15.47 25.66 -9.26
CA LYS A 572 16.39 26.40 -10.13
C LYS A 572 16.15 26.00 -11.60
N PRO A 573 16.31 26.93 -12.56
CA PRO A 573 16.16 26.61 -13.99
C PRO A 573 17.04 25.41 -14.36
N ARG A 574 16.48 24.51 -15.19
CA ARG A 574 17.09 23.26 -15.63
C ARG A 574 18.48 23.51 -16.23
N ARG A 575 19.53 23.40 -15.40
CA ARG A 575 20.93 23.42 -15.87
C ARG A 575 21.32 22.00 -16.18
N LEU A 576 21.59 21.71 -17.45
CA LEU A 576 22.27 20.49 -17.87
C LEU A 576 23.58 20.35 -17.06
N TRP A 577 23.73 19.23 -16.38
CA TRP A 577 24.98 18.86 -15.73
C TRP A 577 25.97 18.45 -16.82
N ASP A 578 27.15 19.04 -16.76
CA ASP A 578 28.30 18.55 -17.51
C ASP A 578 28.92 17.35 -16.78
N GLU A 579 29.94 16.75 -17.39
CA GLU A 579 30.67 15.62 -16.83
C GLU A 579 31.27 15.96 -15.45
N GLU A 580 31.77 17.19 -15.27
CA GLU A 580 32.37 17.61 -13.99
C GLU A 580 31.34 17.59 -12.87
N LYS A 581 30.12 18.10 -13.10
CA LYS A 581 29.03 18.04 -12.12
C LYS A 581 28.56 16.64 -11.81
N ILE A 582 28.50 15.74 -12.80
CA ILE A 582 28.13 14.33 -12.53
C ILE A 582 29.18 13.69 -11.63
N GLN A 583 30.47 13.97 -11.85
CA GLN A 583 31.56 13.48 -11.00
C GLN A 583 31.56 14.15 -9.61
N GLU A 584 31.25 15.44 -9.53
CA GLU A 584 31.07 16.16 -8.25
C GLU A 584 29.93 15.54 -7.45
N TRP A 585 28.76 15.35 -8.06
CA TRP A 585 27.63 14.66 -7.43
C TRP A 585 28.02 13.26 -6.92
N ALA A 586 28.79 12.49 -7.71
CA ALA A 586 29.22 11.16 -7.31
C ALA A 586 30.15 11.19 -6.09
N ARG A 587 31.09 12.16 -6.04
CA ARG A 587 31.99 12.35 -4.89
C ARG A 587 31.26 12.83 -3.64
N ASP A 588 30.27 13.71 -3.81
CA ASP A 588 29.55 14.37 -2.71
C ASP A 588 28.30 13.60 -2.27
N LYS A 589 27.98 12.49 -2.94
CA LYS A 589 26.83 11.67 -2.61
C LYS A 589 26.95 11.16 -1.17
N LYS A 590 26.13 11.72 -0.29
CA LYS A 590 26.05 11.30 1.10
C LYS A 590 25.40 9.94 1.23
N GLU A 591 25.95 9.13 2.12
CA GLU A 591 25.31 7.90 2.55
C GLU A 591 24.02 8.19 3.32
N VAL A 592 23.00 7.39 3.04
CA VAL A 592 21.67 7.47 3.65
C VAL A 592 21.40 6.29 4.59
N VAL A 593 22.47 5.68 5.11
CA VAL A 593 22.39 4.57 6.09
C VAL A 593 21.54 4.96 7.29
N TRP A 594 21.70 6.19 7.80
CA TRP A 594 20.90 6.71 8.93
C TRP A 594 19.38 6.66 8.71
N LEU A 595 18.94 6.66 7.44
CA LEU A 595 17.54 6.64 7.03
C LEU A 595 17.03 5.20 6.83
N HIS A 596 17.79 4.36 6.13
CA HIS A 596 17.38 3.00 5.78
C HIS A 596 17.74 1.95 6.84
N GLU A 597 18.57 2.31 7.82
CA GLU A 597 18.99 1.43 8.91
C GLU A 597 18.71 2.06 10.26
N HIS A 598 17.74 2.99 10.30
CA HIS A 598 17.25 3.57 11.53
C HIS A 598 16.83 2.47 12.53
N ASP A 599 17.15 2.71 13.81
CA ASP A 599 16.79 1.84 14.92
C ASP A 599 15.73 2.55 15.75
N VAL A 600 14.47 2.22 15.46
CA VAL A 600 13.31 2.83 16.12
C VAL A 600 13.19 2.40 17.58
N HIS A 601 13.63 1.19 17.93
CA HIS A 601 13.65 0.72 19.32
C HIS A 601 14.62 1.54 20.16
N LYS A 602 15.82 1.76 19.65
CA LYS A 602 16.78 2.65 20.31
C LYS A 602 16.22 4.06 20.45
N ALA A 603 15.61 4.60 19.38
CA ALA A 603 14.99 5.93 19.44
C ALA A 603 13.89 6.02 20.51
N PHE A 604 13.10 4.95 20.67
CA PHE A 604 12.08 4.84 21.70
C PHE A 604 12.68 4.80 23.12
N VAL A 605 13.74 4.02 23.33
CA VAL A 605 14.48 3.99 24.60
C VAL A 605 15.09 5.36 24.94
N ASP A 606 15.64 6.05 23.94
CA ASP A 606 16.18 7.40 24.12
C ASP A 606 15.07 8.42 24.50
N ALA A 607 13.85 8.26 23.96
CA ALA A 607 12.69 9.06 24.35
C ALA A 607 12.28 8.80 25.81
N LEU A 608 12.18 7.54 26.23
CA LEU A 608 11.88 7.17 27.63
C LEU A 608 12.90 7.76 28.62
N ASN A 609 14.19 7.67 28.29
CA ASN A 609 15.25 8.21 29.15
C ASN A 609 15.21 9.73 29.27
N SER A 610 14.71 10.42 28.25
CA SER A 610 14.60 11.88 28.24
C SER A 610 13.49 12.37 29.18
N GLU A 611 12.39 11.61 29.32
CA GLU A 611 11.32 11.90 30.30
C GLU A 611 11.82 11.82 31.74
N HIS A 612 12.72 10.88 32.05
CA HIS A 612 13.26 10.72 33.41
C HIS A 612 14.22 11.84 33.86
N ILE A 613 14.67 12.70 32.93
CA ILE A 613 15.61 13.79 33.20
C ILE A 613 14.89 15.14 33.32
N SER A 614 13.69 15.28 32.76
CA SER A 614 12.80 16.45 32.88
C SER A 614 11.95 16.41 34.14
#